data_AF-A0ABD6ESC2-F1
#
_entry.id   AF-A0ABD6ESC2-F1
#
_cell.length_a   1.000
_cell.length_b   1.000
_cell.length_c   1.000
_cell.angle_alpha   90.00
_cell.angle_beta   90.00
_cell.angle_gamma   90.00
#
_symmetry.space_group_name_H-M   'P 1'
#
loop_
_entity.id
_entity.type
_entity.pdbx_description
1 polymer ?
#
loop_
_entity_poly.entity_id
_entity_poly.type
_entity_poly.pdbx_seq_one_letter_code
_entity_poly.pdbx_strand_id
1 'polypeptide(L)'
;MKNSLHRKKLRCVLSSIERGVSDLSDNMDVHQILRWLDEIGLPQYREVFAENCIDGPMLTVMTAQDLVEMRITSALHHAAISRGIQFLISVDFCLNRMQRKFDPAFVSEGPCPAEVERWSQQCTCEWLQSIDLSEFTPNLLCAGIHGALMVHEPTFTAESLADVLQIAAHKTLLRRHLTTHFNQLLGQEIISHKREVLAQPFIAQLTPSLKIKLVKKGFSLSRKRGKNEVYVEPDELVCPPSSVLSKFHRKLSESLLDSLASSNV
;
A
#
# COMPACT_ATOMS: atom_id res chain seq x y z
N MET A 1 -17.71 -11.75 23.75
CA MET A 1 -17.35 -10.63 22.84
C MET A 1 -18.10 -10.75 21.53
N LYS A 2 -18.87 -9.71 21.14
CA LYS A 2 -19.66 -9.70 19.90
C LYS A 2 -18.84 -9.32 18.65
N ASN A 3 -17.82 -8.47 18.80
CA ASN A 3 -16.93 -8.04 17.72
C ASN A 3 -15.97 -9.17 17.27
N SER A 4 -15.92 -9.45 15.96
CA SER A 4 -15.03 -10.42 15.30
C SER A 4 -13.56 -10.09 15.45
N LEU A 5 -13.17 -8.82 15.30
CA LEU A 5 -11.80 -8.35 15.39
C LEU A 5 -11.27 -8.43 16.82
N HIS A 6 -12.10 -8.15 17.84
CA HIS A 6 -11.71 -8.38 19.23
C HIS A 6 -11.44 -9.86 19.53
N ARG A 7 -12.23 -10.77 18.95
CA ARG A 7 -11.96 -12.21 19.05
C ARG A 7 -10.67 -12.60 18.31
N LYS A 8 -10.40 -12.00 17.16
CA LYS A 8 -9.17 -12.23 16.38
C LYS A 8 -7.94 -11.73 17.15
N LYS A 9 -8.00 -10.54 17.77
CA LYS A 9 -6.95 -10.00 18.64
C LYS A 9 -6.62 -10.95 19.79
N LEU A 10 -7.64 -11.47 20.48
CA LEU A 10 -7.41 -12.46 21.54
C LEU A 10 -6.73 -13.73 21.02
N ARG A 11 -7.09 -14.21 19.83
CA ARG A 11 -6.38 -15.35 19.24
C ARG A 11 -4.91 -15.03 18.96
N CYS A 12 -4.59 -13.80 18.52
CA CYS A 12 -3.21 -13.37 18.32
C CYS A 12 -2.43 -13.40 19.65
N VAL A 13 -3.01 -12.84 20.71
CA VAL A 13 -2.40 -12.83 22.05
C VAL A 13 -2.18 -14.26 22.56
N LEU A 14 -3.18 -15.13 22.46
CA LEU A 14 -3.06 -16.53 22.87
C LEU A 14 -1.98 -17.26 22.05
N SER A 15 -1.94 -17.04 20.73
CA SER A 15 -0.92 -17.65 19.85
C SER A 15 0.49 -17.14 20.15
N SER A 16 0.65 -15.89 20.60
CA SER A 16 1.94 -15.36 21.06
C SER A 16 2.37 -16.02 22.38
N ILE A 17 1.46 -16.14 23.34
CA ILE A 17 1.73 -16.83 24.63
C ILE A 17 2.11 -18.30 24.40
N GLU A 18 1.38 -19.01 23.54
CA GLU A 18 1.65 -20.42 23.21
C GLU A 18 3.00 -20.61 22.54
N ARG A 19 3.42 -19.67 21.68
CA ARG A 19 4.74 -19.72 21.02
C ARG A 19 5.88 -19.40 21.97
N GLY A 20 5.65 -18.56 22.98
CA GLY A 20 6.66 -18.18 23.98
C GLY A 20 7.82 -17.32 23.42
N VAL A 21 7.68 -16.81 22.21
CA VAL A 21 8.65 -15.93 21.53
C VAL A 21 7.92 -14.70 21.03
N SER A 22 8.52 -13.52 21.21
CA SER A 22 7.99 -12.26 20.70
C SER A 22 8.36 -12.07 19.24
N ASP A 23 7.37 -11.72 18.41
CA ASP A 23 7.54 -11.36 17.01
C ASP A 23 7.88 -9.87 16.88
N LEU A 24 8.56 -9.47 15.80
CA LEU A 24 8.88 -8.06 15.54
C LEU A 24 7.63 -7.17 15.48
N SER A 25 6.50 -7.72 15.03
CA SER A 25 5.22 -7.03 15.01
C SER A 25 4.71 -6.65 16.40
N ASP A 26 5.12 -7.36 17.47
CA ASP A 26 4.70 -7.06 18.85
C ASP A 26 5.20 -5.69 19.32
N ASN A 27 6.25 -5.15 18.68
CA ASN A 27 6.82 -3.85 18.98
C ASN A 27 5.97 -2.66 18.50
N MET A 28 4.87 -2.92 17.77
CA MET A 28 4.00 -1.90 17.22
C MET A 28 2.64 -1.92 17.92
N ASP A 29 2.48 -1.07 18.93
CA ASP A 29 1.22 -0.93 19.66
C ASP A 29 0.14 -0.21 18.84
N VAL A 30 -1.09 -0.18 19.37
CA VAL A 30 -2.22 0.50 18.70
C VAL A 30 -1.88 1.96 18.40
N HIS A 31 -1.19 2.67 19.29
CA HIS A 31 -0.84 4.08 19.09
C HIS A 31 0.13 4.28 17.92
N GLN A 32 1.14 3.41 17.79
CA GLN A 32 2.05 3.39 16.64
C GLN A 32 1.31 3.06 15.34
N ILE A 33 0.33 2.16 15.37
CA ILE A 33 -0.53 1.89 14.21
C ILE A 33 -1.34 3.12 13.80
N LEU A 34 -1.91 3.86 14.75
CA LEU A 34 -2.65 5.09 14.45
C LEU A 34 -1.74 6.17 13.82
N ARG A 35 -0.50 6.29 14.28
CA ARG A 35 0.50 7.18 13.66
C ARG A 35 0.89 6.71 12.26
N TRP A 36 1.07 5.40 12.08
CA TRP A 36 1.37 4.83 10.78
C TRP A 36 0.25 5.07 9.76
N LEU A 37 -1.03 5.05 10.17
CA LEU A 37 -2.14 5.45 9.30
C LEU A 37 -2.00 6.90 8.79
N ASP A 38 -1.47 7.82 9.61
CA ASP A 38 -1.14 9.17 9.14
C ASP A 38 -0.02 9.12 8.10
N GLU A 39 1.05 8.35 8.35
CA GLU A 39 2.19 8.23 7.43
C GLU A 39 1.82 7.67 6.06
N ILE A 40 0.89 6.71 5.98
CA ILE A 40 0.44 6.15 4.69
C ILE A 40 -0.69 6.96 4.04
N GLY A 41 -1.14 8.05 4.66
CA GLY A 41 -2.16 8.94 4.11
C GLY A 41 -3.60 8.45 4.28
N LEU A 42 -3.88 7.68 5.34
CA LEU A 42 -5.21 7.17 5.70
C LEU A 42 -5.67 7.57 7.13
N PRO A 43 -5.52 8.84 7.54
CA PRO A 43 -5.87 9.27 8.91
C PRO A 43 -7.36 9.09 9.25
N GLN A 44 -8.24 9.06 8.25
CA GLN A 44 -9.68 8.86 8.43
C GLN A 44 -10.04 7.49 9.04
N TYR A 45 -9.11 6.52 9.02
CA TYR A 45 -9.35 5.19 9.59
C TYR A 45 -8.85 5.03 11.03
N ARG A 46 -8.34 6.09 11.65
CA ARG A 46 -7.79 6.02 13.01
C ARG A 46 -8.82 5.57 14.04
N GLU A 47 -10.02 6.14 13.99
CA GLU A 47 -11.08 5.80 14.95
C GLU A 47 -11.47 4.32 14.85
N VAL A 48 -11.74 3.82 13.62
CA VAL A 48 -12.13 2.42 13.44
C VAL A 48 -10.99 1.43 13.78
N PHE A 49 -9.73 1.79 13.54
CA PHE A 49 -8.58 0.97 13.97
C PHE A 49 -8.43 0.96 15.50
N ALA A 50 -8.64 2.10 16.16
CA ALA A 50 -8.58 2.22 17.61
C ALA A 50 -9.71 1.41 18.29
N GLU A 51 -10.95 1.55 17.81
CA GLU A 51 -12.11 0.80 18.33
C GLU A 51 -11.95 -0.72 18.21
N ASN A 52 -11.30 -1.18 17.14
CA ASN A 52 -11.03 -2.60 16.91
C ASN A 52 -9.70 -3.06 17.53
N CYS A 53 -8.98 -2.17 18.20
CA CYS A 53 -7.71 -2.42 18.88
C CYS A 53 -6.66 -3.05 17.95
N ILE A 54 -6.54 -2.55 16.72
CA ILE A 54 -5.60 -3.07 15.73
C ILE A 54 -4.16 -2.67 16.13
N ASP A 55 -3.34 -3.66 16.46
CA ASP A 55 -1.91 -3.56 16.75
C ASP A 55 -1.08 -4.25 15.64
N GLY A 56 0.25 -4.24 15.76
CA GLY A 56 1.15 -4.86 14.79
C GLY A 56 0.84 -6.34 14.52
N PRO A 57 0.64 -7.20 15.54
CA PRO A 57 0.26 -8.60 15.31
C PRO A 57 -1.06 -8.72 14.54
N MET A 58 -2.07 -7.89 14.86
CA MET A 58 -3.31 -7.86 14.09
C MET A 58 -3.08 -7.53 12.61
N LEU A 59 -2.21 -6.57 12.25
CA LEU A 59 -1.92 -6.25 10.85
C LEU A 59 -1.48 -7.48 10.04
N THR A 60 -0.72 -8.40 10.65
CA THR A 60 -0.18 -9.58 9.97
C THR A 60 -1.23 -10.65 9.63
N VAL A 61 -2.37 -10.63 10.33
CA VAL A 61 -3.44 -11.64 10.19
C VAL A 61 -4.78 -11.06 9.71
N MET A 62 -4.79 -9.76 9.41
CA MET A 62 -5.98 -9.13 8.86
C MET A 62 -6.31 -9.69 7.49
N THR A 63 -7.60 -9.86 7.22
CA THR A 63 -8.11 -10.33 5.93
C THR A 63 -8.90 -9.27 5.18
N ALA A 64 -9.19 -9.50 3.91
CA ALA A 64 -10.06 -8.64 3.11
C ALA A 64 -11.43 -8.46 3.76
N GLN A 65 -11.97 -9.51 4.41
CA GLN A 65 -13.22 -9.42 5.16
C GLN A 65 -13.12 -8.44 6.33
N ASP A 66 -12.03 -8.45 7.09
CA ASP A 66 -11.85 -7.53 8.23
C ASP A 66 -11.90 -6.07 7.79
N LEU A 67 -11.22 -5.73 6.70
CA LEU A 67 -11.24 -4.36 6.15
C LEU A 67 -12.66 -3.96 5.73
N VAL A 68 -13.41 -4.87 5.08
CA VAL A 68 -14.81 -4.61 4.70
C VAL A 68 -15.73 -4.48 5.91
N GLU A 69 -15.52 -5.26 6.98
CA GLU A 69 -16.23 -5.14 8.26
C GLU A 69 -15.98 -3.77 8.92
N MET A 70 -14.75 -3.24 8.80
CA MET A 70 -14.37 -1.88 9.18
C MET A 70 -14.82 -0.80 8.18
N ARG A 71 -15.67 -1.14 7.20
CA ARG A 71 -16.18 -0.24 6.15
C ARG A 71 -15.14 0.33 5.19
N ILE A 72 -13.95 -0.27 5.15
CA ILE A 72 -12.91 0.04 4.18
C ILE A 72 -13.21 -0.79 2.95
N THR A 73 -13.79 -0.19 1.92
CA THR A 73 -14.25 -0.89 0.70
C THR A 73 -13.60 -0.38 -0.58
N SER A 74 -12.79 0.66 -0.50
CA SER A 74 -11.97 1.17 -1.62
C SER A 74 -10.85 0.18 -1.92
N ALA A 75 -10.74 -0.25 -3.19
CA ALA A 75 -9.64 -1.10 -3.63
C ALA A 75 -8.29 -0.39 -3.50
N LEU A 76 -8.26 0.93 -3.73
CA LEU A 76 -7.07 1.75 -3.53
C LEU A 76 -6.63 1.75 -2.06
N HIS A 77 -7.56 1.85 -1.11
CA HIS A 77 -7.20 1.84 0.31
C HIS A 77 -6.80 0.44 0.80
N HIS A 78 -7.41 -0.63 0.27
CA HIS A 78 -6.93 -2.00 0.52
C HIS A 78 -5.49 -2.17 0.05
N ALA A 79 -5.18 -1.74 -1.18
CA ALA A 79 -3.82 -1.79 -1.71
C ALA A 79 -2.85 -0.93 -0.88
N ALA A 80 -3.26 0.28 -0.50
CA ALA A 80 -2.44 1.15 0.34
C ALA A 80 -2.10 0.50 1.69
N ILE A 81 -3.09 -0.04 2.40
CA ILE A 81 -2.85 -0.76 3.66
C ILE A 81 -1.96 -1.98 3.42
N SER A 82 -2.24 -2.77 2.38
CA SER A 82 -1.46 -3.96 2.02
C SER A 82 0.02 -3.64 1.79
N ARG A 83 0.34 -2.64 0.95
CA ARG A 83 1.72 -2.27 0.63
C ARG A 83 2.41 -1.55 1.78
N GLY A 84 1.68 -0.79 2.59
CA GLY A 84 2.22 -0.24 3.83
C GLY A 84 2.59 -1.34 4.83
N ILE A 85 1.78 -2.39 4.98
CA ILE A 85 2.11 -3.55 5.83
C ILE A 85 3.34 -4.29 5.25
N GLN A 86 3.37 -4.49 3.92
CA GLN A 86 4.52 -5.11 3.26
C GLN A 86 5.82 -4.36 3.55
N PHE A 87 5.79 -3.02 3.51
CA PHE A 87 6.94 -2.19 3.88
C PHE A 87 7.28 -2.31 5.37
N LEU A 88 6.28 -2.26 6.28
CA LEU A 88 6.55 -2.47 7.70
C LEU A 88 7.24 -3.81 7.95
N ILE A 89 6.83 -4.89 7.29
CA ILE A 89 7.49 -6.19 7.39
C ILE A 89 8.94 -6.13 6.89
N SER A 90 9.22 -5.44 5.77
CA SER A 90 10.59 -5.36 5.21
C SER A 90 11.54 -4.53 6.07
N VAL A 91 11.01 -3.71 6.98
CA VAL A 91 11.79 -2.88 7.91
C VAL A 91 11.58 -3.27 9.37
N ASP A 92 11.21 -4.53 9.65
CA ASP A 92 11.08 -5.08 10.99
C ASP A 92 10.13 -4.26 11.90
N PHE A 93 9.03 -3.78 11.33
CA PHE A 93 8.02 -2.92 11.96
C PHE A 93 8.60 -1.60 12.54
N CYS A 94 9.75 -1.14 12.05
CA CYS A 94 10.38 0.11 12.47
C CYS A 94 9.78 1.32 11.76
N LEU A 95 8.77 1.96 12.35
CA LEU A 95 8.07 3.13 11.75
C LEU A 95 9.01 4.31 11.40
N ASN A 96 10.10 4.50 12.14
CA ASN A 96 11.09 5.54 11.87
C ASN A 96 11.85 5.36 10.54
N ARG A 97 11.67 4.23 9.86
CA ARG A 97 12.22 3.98 8.53
C ARG A 97 11.40 4.65 7.42
N MET A 98 10.21 5.17 7.72
CA MET A 98 9.48 6.03 6.79
C MET A 98 10.08 7.43 6.72
N GLN A 99 10.23 7.95 5.51
CA GLN A 99 10.76 9.29 5.24
C GLN A 99 9.60 10.26 5.02
N ARG A 100 9.59 11.37 5.78
CA ARG A 100 8.59 12.45 5.62
C ARG A 100 9.06 13.58 4.72
N LYS A 101 10.36 13.70 4.50
CA LYS A 101 10.96 14.78 3.73
C LYS A 101 11.50 14.25 2.41
N PHE A 102 11.20 14.96 1.33
CA PHE A 102 11.76 14.68 0.03
C PHE A 102 13.19 15.23 -0.06
N ASP A 103 14.11 14.40 -0.54
CA ASP A 103 15.47 14.80 -0.88
C ASP A 103 15.68 14.71 -2.41
N PRO A 104 15.85 15.85 -3.10
CA PRO A 104 16.06 15.88 -4.55
C PRO A 104 17.31 15.13 -5.00
N ALA A 105 18.31 14.95 -4.13
CA ALA A 105 19.56 14.28 -4.49
C ALA A 105 19.31 12.86 -5.03
N PHE A 106 18.42 12.09 -4.38
CA PHE A 106 18.11 10.72 -4.77
C PHE A 106 17.51 10.57 -6.17
N VAL A 107 16.80 11.59 -6.66
CA VAL A 107 16.17 11.56 -8.00
C VAL A 107 17.13 12.03 -9.10
N SER A 108 18.15 12.82 -8.73
CA SER A 108 19.15 13.32 -9.67
C SER A 108 20.14 12.26 -10.16
N GLU A 109 20.35 11.20 -9.36
CA GLU A 109 21.30 10.11 -9.67
C GLU A 109 20.69 9.01 -10.56
N GLY A 110 19.37 9.01 -10.77
CA GLY A 110 18.66 8.01 -11.56
C GLY A 110 17.42 7.48 -10.83
N PRO A 111 16.87 6.34 -11.28
CA PRO A 111 15.77 5.69 -10.57
C PRO A 111 16.17 5.26 -9.16
N CYS A 112 15.29 5.53 -8.18
CA CYS A 112 15.57 5.32 -6.76
C CYS A 112 14.42 4.59 -6.03
N PRO A 113 13.94 3.43 -6.54
CA PRO A 113 12.78 2.74 -5.96
C PRO A 113 12.96 2.34 -4.49
N ALA A 114 14.20 2.11 -4.02
CA ALA A 114 14.51 1.78 -2.63
C ALA A 114 14.26 2.96 -1.67
N GLU A 115 14.60 4.16 -2.10
CA GLU A 115 14.28 5.37 -1.34
C GLU A 115 12.81 5.71 -1.46
N VAL A 116 12.23 5.60 -2.67
CA VAL A 116 10.81 5.86 -2.90
C VAL A 116 9.94 4.95 -2.05
N GLU A 117 10.27 3.67 -1.86
CA GLU A 117 9.49 2.73 -1.03
C GLU A 117 9.25 3.28 0.39
N ARG A 118 10.24 4.00 0.94
CA ARG A 118 10.22 4.56 2.30
C ARG A 118 9.35 5.81 2.43
N TRP A 119 8.91 6.41 1.33
CA TRP A 119 8.20 7.68 1.38
C TRP A 119 6.87 7.56 2.10
N SER A 120 6.65 8.43 3.08
CA SER A 120 5.33 8.69 3.61
C SER A 120 4.49 9.48 2.60
N GLN A 121 3.21 9.66 2.90
CA GLN A 121 2.31 10.51 2.14
C GLN A 121 2.81 11.96 2.11
N GLN A 122 3.43 12.44 3.20
CA GLN A 122 4.01 13.78 3.24
C GLN A 122 5.17 13.91 2.26
N CYS A 123 6.09 12.93 2.23
CA CYS A 123 7.20 12.94 1.29
C CYS A 123 6.72 12.87 -0.16
N THR A 124 5.65 12.11 -0.42
CA THR A 124 5.01 12.07 -1.74
C THR A 124 4.44 13.43 -2.15
N CYS A 125 3.85 14.18 -1.22
CA CYS A 125 3.41 15.55 -1.47
C CYS A 125 4.59 16.49 -1.76
N GLU A 126 5.69 16.41 -0.99
CA GLU A 126 6.88 17.23 -1.22
C GLU A 126 7.53 16.92 -2.58
N TRP A 127 7.56 15.65 -2.99
CA TRP A 127 8.00 15.27 -4.34
C TRP A 127 7.11 15.89 -5.42
N LEU A 128 5.78 15.80 -5.29
CA LEU A 128 4.85 16.42 -6.26
C LEU A 128 5.04 17.94 -6.35
N GLN A 129 5.31 18.61 -5.23
CA GLN A 129 5.64 20.03 -5.21
C GLN A 129 6.96 20.31 -5.95
N SER A 130 7.97 19.47 -5.80
CA SER A 130 9.28 19.62 -6.47
C SER A 130 9.21 19.48 -8.00
N ILE A 131 8.16 18.86 -8.53
CA ILE A 131 7.92 18.70 -9.98
C ILE A 131 6.79 19.61 -10.48
N ASP A 132 6.54 20.74 -9.82
CA ASP A 132 5.55 21.75 -10.21
C ASP A 132 4.09 21.27 -10.23
N LEU A 133 3.73 20.30 -9.37
CA LEU A 133 2.35 19.79 -9.23
C LEU A 133 1.74 20.10 -7.84
N SER A 134 2.23 21.13 -7.17
CA SER A 134 1.80 21.55 -5.83
C SER A 134 0.29 21.84 -5.73
N GLU A 135 -0.31 22.40 -6.78
CA GLU A 135 -1.75 22.74 -6.80
C GLU A 135 -2.67 21.51 -6.68
N PHE A 136 -2.17 20.32 -6.99
CA PHE A 136 -2.93 19.07 -6.94
C PHE A 136 -2.76 18.30 -5.64
N THR A 137 -1.76 18.61 -4.80
CA THR A 137 -1.47 17.84 -3.58
C THR A 137 -2.60 17.81 -2.56
N PRO A 138 -3.50 18.81 -2.42
CA PRO A 138 -4.66 18.69 -1.54
C PRO A 138 -5.56 17.47 -1.86
N ASN A 139 -5.56 16.99 -3.12
CA ASN A 139 -6.33 15.83 -3.53
C ASN A 139 -5.74 14.49 -3.03
N LEU A 140 -4.53 14.49 -2.46
CA LEU A 140 -3.92 13.30 -1.84
C LEU A 140 -4.40 13.09 -0.39
N LEU A 141 -5.05 14.07 0.21
CA LEU A 141 -5.57 13.95 1.57
C LEU A 141 -6.52 12.76 1.64
N CYS A 142 -6.26 11.86 2.59
CA CYS A 142 -7.05 10.65 2.82
C CYS A 142 -7.06 9.65 1.64
N ALA A 143 -6.20 9.80 0.62
CA ALA A 143 -6.18 8.95 -0.56
C ALA A 143 -5.30 7.69 -0.41
N GLY A 144 -4.44 7.64 0.60
CA GLY A 144 -3.57 6.49 0.86
C GLY A 144 -2.32 6.40 -0.02
N ILE A 145 -1.89 7.51 -0.64
CA ILE A 145 -0.74 7.50 -1.57
C ILE A 145 0.56 7.68 -0.80
N HIS A 146 1.39 6.64 -0.82
CA HIS A 146 2.72 6.61 -0.22
C HIS A 146 3.66 5.79 -1.09
N GLY A 147 4.94 5.80 -0.75
CA GLY A 147 6.03 5.19 -1.49
C GLY A 147 5.85 3.71 -1.81
N ALA A 148 5.61 2.90 -0.77
CA ALA A 148 5.42 1.46 -0.92
C ALA A 148 4.24 1.10 -1.86
N LEU A 149 3.15 1.86 -1.86
CA LEU A 149 2.08 1.70 -2.86
C LEU A 149 2.60 1.94 -4.28
N MET A 150 3.34 3.04 -4.49
CA MET A 150 3.87 3.40 -5.82
C MET A 150 4.83 2.33 -6.36
N VAL A 151 5.70 1.80 -5.51
CA VAL A 151 6.71 0.79 -5.86
C VAL A 151 6.07 -0.58 -6.07
N HIS A 152 5.30 -1.06 -5.08
CA HIS A 152 4.92 -2.47 -5.00
C HIS A 152 3.57 -2.79 -5.63
N GLU A 153 2.64 -1.86 -5.78
CA GLU A 153 1.34 -2.22 -6.33
C GLU A 153 1.36 -2.21 -7.86
N PRO A 154 1.33 -3.37 -8.55
CA PRO A 154 1.50 -3.43 -10.00
C PRO A 154 0.33 -2.78 -10.76
N THR A 155 -0.84 -2.67 -10.13
CA THR A 155 -2.03 -2.06 -10.73
C THR A 155 -2.14 -0.55 -10.47
N PHE A 156 -1.23 0.03 -9.67
CA PHE A 156 -1.12 1.47 -9.44
C PHE A 156 -0.06 2.08 -10.38
N THR A 157 -0.50 2.95 -11.28
CA THR A 157 0.36 3.56 -12.31
C THR A 157 0.36 5.09 -12.22
N ALA A 158 1.15 5.76 -13.06
CA ALA A 158 1.07 7.21 -13.23
C ALA A 158 -0.36 7.68 -13.58
N GLU A 159 -1.12 6.86 -14.31
CA GLU A 159 -2.51 7.16 -14.65
C GLU A 159 -3.42 7.06 -13.41
N SER A 160 -3.22 6.05 -12.56
CA SER A 160 -3.88 5.97 -11.25
C SER A 160 -3.60 7.19 -10.39
N LEU A 161 -2.34 7.63 -10.33
CA LEU A 161 -1.94 8.81 -9.57
C LEU A 161 -2.57 10.09 -10.15
N ALA A 162 -2.61 10.23 -11.48
CA ALA A 162 -3.28 11.35 -12.14
C ALA A 162 -4.79 11.41 -11.81
N ASP A 163 -5.45 10.25 -11.73
CA ASP A 163 -6.86 10.16 -11.33
C ASP A 163 -7.07 10.55 -9.86
N VAL A 164 -6.17 10.13 -8.96
CA VAL A 164 -6.18 10.57 -7.54
C VAL A 164 -5.98 12.07 -7.42
N LEU A 165 -5.04 12.63 -8.17
CA LEU A 165 -4.76 14.07 -8.25
C LEU A 165 -5.90 14.86 -8.93
N GLN A 166 -6.91 14.18 -9.48
CA GLN A 166 -8.01 14.76 -10.24
C GLN A 166 -7.55 15.60 -11.44
N ILE A 167 -6.41 15.26 -12.04
CA ILE A 167 -5.94 15.88 -13.27
C ILE A 167 -6.82 15.36 -14.41
N ALA A 168 -7.67 16.18 -15.02
CA ALA A 168 -8.60 15.70 -16.05
C ALA A 168 -7.89 14.99 -17.24
N ALA A 169 -8.53 13.98 -17.84
CA ALA A 169 -7.95 13.19 -18.95
C ALA A 169 -7.52 14.03 -20.16
N HIS A 170 -8.19 15.16 -20.42
CA HIS A 170 -7.85 16.08 -21.51
C HIS A 170 -6.64 16.97 -21.21
N LYS A 171 -6.17 17.06 -19.95
CA LYS A 171 -4.95 17.79 -19.56
C LYS A 171 -3.70 16.94 -19.88
N THR A 172 -3.52 16.60 -21.15
CA THR A 172 -2.52 15.62 -21.61
C THR A 172 -1.08 16.03 -21.31
N LEU A 173 -0.76 17.33 -21.34
CA LEU A 173 0.57 17.84 -20.98
C LEU A 173 0.92 17.54 -19.52
N LEU A 174 -0.01 17.81 -18.59
CA LEU A 174 0.19 17.54 -17.15
C LEU A 174 0.28 16.04 -16.87
N ARG A 175 -0.57 15.23 -17.49
CA ARG A 175 -0.50 13.76 -17.34
C ARG A 175 0.80 13.18 -17.88
N ARG A 176 1.30 13.70 -19.02
CA ARG A 176 2.60 13.31 -19.57
C ARG A 176 3.76 13.73 -18.68
N HIS A 177 3.70 14.94 -18.11
CA HIS A 177 4.67 15.45 -17.15
C HIS A 177 4.76 14.54 -15.92
N LEU A 178 3.62 14.27 -15.28
CA LEU A 178 3.53 13.34 -14.14
C LEU A 178 4.06 11.94 -14.50
N THR A 179 3.67 11.40 -15.65
CA THR A 179 4.11 10.08 -16.11
C THR A 179 5.62 10.02 -16.29
N THR A 180 6.23 11.09 -16.80
CA THR A 180 7.69 11.16 -17.00
C THR A 180 8.41 11.08 -15.67
N HIS A 181 8.02 11.90 -14.68
CA HIS A 181 8.65 11.89 -13.37
C HIS A 181 8.34 10.62 -12.57
N PHE A 182 7.13 10.07 -12.66
CA PHE A 182 6.78 8.80 -12.02
C PHE A 182 7.64 7.64 -12.56
N ASN A 183 7.83 7.58 -13.87
CA ASN A 183 8.67 6.55 -14.49
C ASN A 183 10.15 6.73 -14.17
N GLN A 184 10.61 7.98 -14.07
CA GLN A 184 11.98 8.29 -13.64
C GLN A 184 12.24 7.78 -12.21
N LEU A 185 11.31 8.02 -11.28
CA LEU A 185 11.43 7.55 -9.89
C LEU A 185 11.56 6.02 -9.80
N LEU A 186 10.66 5.29 -10.45
CA LEU A 186 10.53 3.84 -10.26
C LEU A 186 11.47 3.02 -11.14
N GLY A 187 11.89 3.56 -12.28
CA GLY A 187 12.76 2.87 -13.22
C GLY A 187 12.05 1.85 -14.11
N GLN A 188 12.72 1.48 -15.20
CA GLN A 188 12.10 0.70 -16.29
C GLN A 188 11.66 -0.71 -15.89
N GLU A 189 12.34 -1.35 -14.93
CA GLU A 189 11.98 -2.69 -14.45
C GLU A 189 10.59 -2.70 -13.81
N ILE A 190 10.33 -1.77 -12.89
CA ILE A 190 9.03 -1.63 -12.22
C ILE A 190 7.95 -1.21 -13.22
N ILE A 191 8.25 -0.26 -14.11
CA ILE A 191 7.28 0.22 -15.10
C ILE A 191 6.90 -0.88 -16.10
N SER A 192 7.86 -1.70 -16.52
CA SER A 192 7.59 -2.84 -17.41
C SER A 192 6.73 -3.89 -16.72
N HIS A 193 7.02 -4.21 -15.46
CA HIS A 193 6.22 -5.15 -14.68
C HIS A 193 4.77 -4.68 -14.51
N LYS A 194 4.54 -3.40 -14.17
CA LYS A 194 3.20 -2.81 -14.09
C LYS A 194 2.43 -2.98 -15.41
N ARG A 195 3.09 -2.76 -16.54
CA ARG A 195 2.51 -2.95 -17.88
C ARG A 195 2.15 -4.41 -18.16
N GLU A 196 3.03 -5.35 -17.82
CA GLU A 196 2.79 -6.79 -17.99
C GLU A 196 1.61 -7.28 -17.16
N VAL A 197 1.49 -6.83 -15.91
CA VAL A 197 0.36 -7.19 -15.04
C VAL A 197 -0.95 -6.63 -15.57
N LEU A 198 -0.98 -5.36 -16.00
CA LEU A 198 -2.18 -4.76 -16.57
C LEU A 198 -2.58 -5.33 -17.94
N ALA A 199 -1.65 -5.97 -18.66
CA ALA A 199 -1.95 -6.68 -19.91
C ALA A 199 -2.65 -8.03 -19.67
N GLN A 200 -2.65 -8.56 -18.44
CA GLN A 200 -3.32 -9.81 -18.11
C GLN A 200 -4.85 -9.64 -18.10
N PRO A 201 -5.59 -10.67 -18.55
CA PRO A 201 -7.04 -10.60 -18.58
C PRO A 201 -7.62 -10.46 -17.17
N PHE A 202 -8.67 -9.65 -17.07
CA PHE A 202 -9.43 -9.41 -15.83
C PHE A 202 -8.68 -8.66 -14.71
N ILE A 203 -7.48 -8.14 -14.97
CA ILE A 203 -6.82 -7.20 -14.07
C ILE A 203 -7.33 -5.79 -14.36
N ALA A 204 -7.80 -5.11 -13.31
CA ALA A 204 -8.23 -3.72 -13.40
C ALA A 204 -7.13 -2.79 -12.88
N GLN A 205 -6.92 -1.66 -13.55
CA GLN A 205 -6.09 -0.58 -13.02
C GLN A 205 -6.75 0.01 -11.77
N LEU A 206 -5.95 0.30 -10.73
CA LEU A 206 -6.45 0.97 -9.55
C LEU A 206 -6.92 2.39 -9.89
N THR A 207 -8.12 2.72 -9.44
CA THR A 207 -8.68 4.07 -9.51
C THR A 207 -9.34 4.41 -8.17
N PRO A 208 -9.51 5.70 -7.83
CA PRO A 208 -10.19 6.11 -6.59
C PRO A 208 -11.61 5.56 -6.43
N SER A 209 -12.27 5.24 -7.55
CA SER A 209 -13.66 4.76 -7.57
C SER A 209 -13.82 3.23 -7.48
N LEU A 210 -12.72 2.49 -7.58
CA LEU A 210 -12.72 1.03 -7.63
C LEU A 210 -13.03 0.44 -6.25
N LYS A 211 -13.98 -0.49 -6.17
CA LYS A 211 -14.45 -1.07 -4.91
C LYS A 211 -14.16 -2.56 -4.80
N ILE A 212 -13.89 -3.00 -3.58
CA ILE A 212 -13.76 -4.42 -3.22
C ILE A 212 -15.14 -5.05 -3.02
N LYS A 213 -15.31 -6.25 -3.58
CA LYS A 213 -16.45 -7.13 -3.33
C LYS A 213 -15.97 -8.50 -2.91
N LEU A 214 -16.45 -8.96 -1.77
CA LEU A 214 -16.11 -10.28 -1.27
C LEU A 214 -16.89 -11.36 -2.03
N VAL A 215 -16.19 -12.36 -2.56
CA VAL A 215 -16.78 -13.52 -3.23
C VAL A 215 -16.05 -14.76 -2.75
N LYS A 216 -16.80 -15.82 -2.40
CA LYS A 216 -16.23 -17.12 -2.01
C LYS A 216 -16.02 -18.00 -3.24
N LYS A 217 -14.83 -18.58 -3.37
CA LYS A 217 -14.49 -19.64 -4.32
C LYS A 217 -15.52 -20.78 -4.20
N GLY A 218 -16.15 -21.14 -5.33
CA GLY A 218 -17.09 -22.28 -5.43
C GLY A 218 -18.58 -21.94 -5.55
N PHE A 219 -19.01 -20.71 -5.27
CA PHE A 219 -20.43 -20.30 -5.38
C PHE A 219 -20.73 -19.31 -6.51
N SER A 220 -19.76 -19.05 -7.39
CA SER A 220 -19.91 -18.09 -8.48
C SER A 220 -20.69 -18.69 -9.67
N LEU A 221 -22.02 -18.65 -9.60
CA LEU A 221 -22.83 -18.47 -10.81
C LEU A 221 -22.30 -17.22 -11.52
N SER A 222 -22.03 -17.30 -12.83
CA SER A 222 -21.48 -16.21 -13.66
C SER A 222 -22.16 -14.86 -13.40
N ARG A 223 -21.72 -14.12 -12.39
CA ARG A 223 -22.13 -12.74 -12.16
C ARG A 223 -21.38 -11.90 -13.18
N LYS A 224 -22.13 -11.02 -13.86
CA LYS A 224 -21.54 -9.91 -14.59
C LYS A 224 -20.65 -9.15 -13.61
N ARG A 225 -19.33 -9.23 -13.83
CA ARG A 225 -18.35 -8.43 -13.09
C ARG A 225 -18.65 -6.96 -13.32
N GLY A 226 -18.87 -6.21 -12.25
CA GLY A 226 -19.07 -4.77 -12.34
C GLY A 226 -17.82 -4.10 -12.89
N LYS A 227 -17.97 -3.09 -13.76
CA LYS A 227 -16.84 -2.36 -14.36
C LYS A 227 -15.94 -1.67 -13.32
N ASN A 228 -16.47 -1.37 -12.14
CA ASN A 228 -15.77 -0.70 -11.04
C ASN A 228 -15.68 -1.58 -9.78
N GLU A 229 -15.61 -2.90 -9.94
CA GLU A 229 -15.50 -3.84 -8.82
C GLU A 229 -14.33 -4.80 -9.01
N VAL A 230 -13.59 -5.03 -7.92
CA VAL A 230 -12.58 -6.10 -7.80
C VAL A 230 -13.10 -7.12 -6.82
N TYR A 231 -13.03 -8.39 -7.20
CA TYR A 231 -13.52 -9.50 -6.38
C TYR A 231 -12.36 -10.13 -5.63
N VAL A 232 -12.50 -10.25 -4.31
CA VAL A 232 -11.47 -10.77 -3.40
C VAL A 232 -12.08 -11.85 -2.51
N GLU A 233 -11.30 -12.87 -2.18
CA GLU A 233 -11.75 -13.90 -1.25
C GLU A 233 -11.83 -13.34 0.18
N PRO A 234 -12.88 -13.62 0.96
CA PRO A 234 -13.03 -13.06 2.31
C PRO A 234 -11.85 -13.35 3.25
N ASP A 235 -11.28 -14.55 3.14
CA ASP A 235 -10.21 -15.04 4.00
C ASP A 235 -8.81 -14.72 3.47
N GLU A 236 -8.71 -14.02 2.33
CA GLU A 236 -7.43 -13.56 1.79
C GLU A 236 -6.80 -12.54 2.73
N LEU A 237 -5.53 -12.76 3.10
CA LEU A 237 -4.79 -11.83 3.95
C LEU A 237 -4.60 -10.49 3.23
N VAL A 238 -4.70 -9.39 3.98
CA VAL A 238 -4.48 -8.05 3.46
C VAL A 238 -3.06 -7.93 2.91
N CYS A 239 -2.07 -8.46 3.62
CA CYS A 239 -0.70 -8.61 3.12
C CYS A 239 -0.30 -10.09 3.19
N PRO A 240 -0.33 -10.83 2.08
CA PRO A 240 0.12 -12.22 2.08
C PRO A 240 1.63 -12.32 2.38
N PRO A 241 2.09 -13.43 2.99
CA PRO A 241 3.51 -13.63 3.27
C PRO A 241 4.37 -13.54 2.02
N SER A 242 5.63 -13.13 2.17
CA SER A 242 6.60 -12.97 1.07
C SER A 242 6.79 -14.25 0.23
N SER A 243 6.56 -15.42 0.81
CA SER A 243 6.60 -16.72 0.11
C SER A 243 5.50 -16.89 -0.95
N VAL A 244 4.39 -16.17 -0.80
CA VAL A 244 3.22 -16.20 -1.69
C VAL A 244 3.26 -15.05 -2.71
N LEU A 245 4.12 -14.05 -2.50
CA LEU A 245 4.31 -12.94 -3.44
C LEU A 245 4.93 -13.43 -4.75
N SER A 246 4.65 -12.69 -5.83
CA SER A 246 5.16 -13.01 -7.17
C SER A 246 6.69 -13.07 -7.20
N LYS A 247 7.27 -13.83 -8.14
CA LYS A 247 8.72 -13.88 -8.33
C LYS A 247 9.34 -12.50 -8.50
N PHE A 248 8.60 -11.58 -9.14
CA PHE A 248 9.01 -10.19 -9.30
C PHE A 248 9.15 -9.48 -7.94
N HIS A 249 8.14 -9.60 -7.07
CA HIS A 249 8.18 -9.00 -5.73
C HIS A 249 9.37 -9.48 -4.91
N ARG A 250 9.69 -10.78 -4.98
CA ARG A 250 10.83 -11.35 -4.25
C ARG A 250 12.17 -10.80 -4.75
N LYS A 251 12.35 -10.80 -6.08
CA LYS A 251 13.54 -10.23 -6.72
C LYS A 251 13.67 -8.73 -6.40
N LEU A 252 12.56 -8.00 -6.44
CA LEU A 252 12.52 -6.59 -6.08
C LEU A 252 12.93 -6.41 -4.61
N SER A 253 12.31 -7.13 -3.67
CA SER A 253 12.65 -7.01 -2.25
C SER A 253 14.11 -7.34 -1.96
N GLU A 254 14.69 -8.37 -2.58
CA GLU A 254 16.11 -8.72 -2.43
C GLU A 254 17.00 -7.56 -2.94
N SER A 255 16.72 -7.05 -4.14
CA SER A 255 17.45 -5.91 -4.73
C SER A 255 17.37 -4.64 -3.87
N LEU A 256 16.19 -4.34 -3.33
CA LEU A 256 15.99 -3.19 -2.45
C LEU A 256 16.75 -3.38 -1.12
N LEU A 257 16.65 -4.55 -0.49
CA LEU A 257 17.38 -4.87 0.76
C LEU A 257 18.90 -4.76 0.59
N ASP A 258 19.46 -5.27 -0.50
CA ASP A 258 20.89 -5.14 -0.81
C ASP A 258 21.30 -3.67 -0.93
N SER A 259 20.45 -2.85 -1.56
CA SER A 259 20.65 -1.40 -1.66
C SER A 259 20.62 -0.72 -0.29
N LEU A 260 19.74 -1.15 0.62
CA LEU A 260 19.67 -0.61 1.99
C LEU A 260 20.85 -1.06 2.87
N ALA A 261 21.37 -2.27 2.66
CA ALA A 261 22.55 -2.76 3.38
C ALA A 261 23.82 -1.99 2.95
N SER A 262 23.92 -1.67 1.66
CA SER A 262 25.06 -0.92 1.11
C SER A 262 25.11 0.56 1.49
N SER A 263 23.99 1.16 1.92
CA SER A 263 23.89 2.56 2.33
C SER A 263 24.07 2.79 3.85
N ASN A 264 24.35 1.72 4.62
CA ASN A 264 24.68 1.77 6.05
C ASN A 264 26.19 1.60 6.34
N VAL A 265 27.07 1.79 5.34
CA VAL A 265 28.54 1.80 5.48
C VAL A 265 29.09 3.20 5.23
#